data_AF-A0A6C0KE43-F1
#
_entry.id   AF-A0A6C0KE43-F1
#
_cell.length_a   1.000
_cell.length_b   1.000
_cell.length_c   1.000
_cell.angle_alpha   90.00
_cell.angle_beta   90.00
_cell.angle_gamma   90.00
#
_symmetry.space_group_name_H-M   'P 1'
#
loop_
_entity.id
_entity.type
_entity.pdbx_description
1 polymer ?
#
loop_
_entity_poly.entity_id
_entity_poly.type
_entity_poly.pdbx_seq_one_letter_code
_entity_poly.pdbx_strand_id
1 'polypeptide(L)' 'MSSFIRIVKNYEKICRLGHSIINHKDLVRRSPPEKLSEEFRKQEERIDEFFIEADKAHQKWIKNKSSINTYWTGLS' A
#
# COMPACT_ATOMS: atom_id res chain seq x y z
N MET A 1 6.18 21.35 3.50
CA MET A 1 5.43 20.68 2.41
C MET A 1 4.29 19.88 3.03
N SER A 2 3.06 20.13 2.54
CA SER A 2 1.83 20.01 3.33
C SER A 2 1.55 18.59 3.84
N SER A 3 1.00 18.51 5.07
CA SER A 3 0.56 17.25 5.68
C SER A 3 -0.31 16.41 4.74
N PHE A 4 -1.07 17.08 3.88
CA PHE A 4 -1.97 16.48 2.91
C PHE A 4 -1.29 15.71 1.78
N ILE A 5 -0.22 16.26 1.17
CA ILE A 5 0.54 15.55 0.11
C ILE A 5 1.09 14.24 0.65
N ARG A 6 1.61 14.26 1.89
CA ARG A 6 2.13 13.05 2.54
C ARG A 6 1.03 12.02 2.79
N ILE A 7 -0.19 12.46 3.15
CA ILE A 7 -1.35 11.58 3.31
C ILE A 7 -1.70 10.92 1.97
N VAL A 8 -1.79 11.68 0.88
CA VAL A 8 -2.07 11.14 -0.46
C VAL A 8 -1.01 10.13 -0.88
N LYS A 9 0.28 10.44 -0.70
CA LYS A 9 1.38 9.51 -1.00
C LYS A 9 1.33 8.22 -0.19
N ASN A 10 0.85 8.26 1.06
CA ASN A 10 0.68 7.04 1.85
C ASN A 10 -0.43 6.15 1.25
N TYR A 11 -1.55 6.73 0.82
CA TYR A 11 -2.60 5.98 0.13
C TYR A 11 -2.15 5.42 -1.22
N GLU A 12 -1.34 6.18 -1.96
CA GLU A 12 -0.71 5.69 -3.19
C GLU A 12 0.20 4.48 -2.93
N LYS A 13 1.01 4.51 -1.87
CA LYS A 13 1.84 3.36 -1.46
C LYS A 13 0.97 2.13 -1.18
N ILE A 14 -0.13 2.28 -0.45
CA ILE A 14 -1.07 1.19 -0.14
C ILE A 14 -1.67 0.61 -1.42
N CYS A 15 -2.07 1.46 -2.38
CA CYS A 15 -2.56 1.02 -3.69
C CYS A 15 -1.54 0.16 -4.43
N ARG A 16 -0.27 0.58 -4.46
CA ARG A 16 0.82 -0.19 -5.07
C ARG A 16 1.07 -1.54 -4.38
N LEU A 17 0.98 -1.59 -3.04
CA LEU A 17 1.06 -2.83 -2.27
C LEU A 17 -0.11 -3.77 -2.62
N GLY A 18 -1.33 -3.24 -2.67
CA GLY A 18 -2.52 -4.00 -3.09
C GLY A 18 -2.37 -4.61 -4.49
N HIS A 19 -1.87 -3.84 -5.46
CA HIS A 19 -1.54 -4.38 -6.79
C HIS A 19 -0.45 -5.46 -6.74
N SER A 20 0.57 -5.29 -5.90
CA SER A 20 1.62 -6.30 -5.74
C SER A 20 1.07 -7.63 -5.21
N ILE A 21 0.13 -7.58 -4.25
CA ILE A 21 -0.58 -8.75 -3.73
C ILE A 21 -1.37 -9.44 -4.85
N ILE A 22 -2.18 -8.69 -5.60
CA ILE A 22 -3.01 -9.24 -6.69
C ILE A 22 -2.13 -9.88 -7.79
N ASN A 23 -1.07 -9.17 -8.20
CA ASN A 23 -0.21 -9.59 -9.30
C ASN A 23 0.75 -10.73 -8.92
N HIS A 24 0.93 -11.02 -7.62
CA HIS A 24 1.77 -12.13 -7.19
C HIS A 24 1.24 -13.51 -7.64
N LYS A 25 -0.05 -13.60 -7.98
CA LYS A 25 -0.66 -14.78 -8.61
C LYS A 25 0.15 -15.28 -9.81
N ASP A 26 0.66 -14.37 -10.65
CA ASP A 26 1.42 -14.77 -11.84
C ASP A 26 2.80 -15.33 -11.52
N LEU A 27 3.41 -14.89 -10.42
CA LEU A 27 4.67 -15.45 -9.92
C LEU A 27 4.44 -16.86 -9.37
N VAL A 28 3.44 -17.03 -8.48
CA VAL A 28 3.06 -18.34 -7.93
C VAL A 28 2.76 -19.34 -9.04
N ARG A 29 2.00 -18.94 -10.07
CA ARG A 29 1.63 -19.82 -11.19
C ARG A 29 2.85 -20.33 -11.99
N ARG A 30 3.93 -19.57 -12.02
CA ARG A 30 5.15 -19.90 -12.78
C ARG A 30 6.25 -20.51 -11.91
N SER A 31 6.07 -20.52 -10.59
CA SER A 31 7.04 -21.06 -9.65
C SER A 31 7.02 -22.59 -9.65
N PRO A 32 8.19 -23.23 -9.54
CA PRO A 32 8.27 -24.68 -9.40
C PRO A 32 7.68 -25.12 -8.06
N PRO A 33 7.12 -26.34 -7.94
CA PRO A 33 6.42 -26.82 -6.74
C PRO A 33 7.20 -26.66 -5.44
N GLU A 34 8.52 -26.85 -5.48
CA GLU A 34 9.42 -26.80 -4.33
C GLU A 34 9.57 -25.38 -3.76
N LYS A 35 9.23 -24.35 -4.55
CA LYS A 35 9.28 -22.93 -4.14
C LYS A 35 7.94 -22.36 -3.74
N LEU A 36 6.84 -23.11 -3.88
CA LEU A 36 5.50 -22.60 -3.58
C LEU A 36 5.35 -22.17 -2.12
N SER A 37 5.92 -22.92 -1.18
CA SER A 37 5.91 -22.55 0.24
C SER A 37 6.58 -21.20 0.50
N GLU A 38 7.67 -20.89 -0.23
CA GLU A 38 8.36 -19.60 -0.11
C GLU A 38 7.51 -18.47 -0.70
N GLU A 39 6.88 -18.69 -1.86
CA GLU A 39 6.01 -17.69 -2.49
C GLU A 39 4.74 -17.43 -1.67
N PHE A 40 4.17 -18.45 -1.04
CA PHE A 40 3.04 -18.28 -0.12
C PHE A 40 3.43 -17.46 1.11
N ARG A 41 4.58 -17.75 1.71
CA ARG A 41 5.10 -16.94 2.83
C ARG A 41 5.30 -15.48 2.42
N LYS A 42 5.90 -15.21 1.25
CA LYS A 42 6.06 -13.85 0.74
C LYS A 42 4.72 -13.14 0.52
N GLN A 43 3.70 -13.89 0.12
CA GLN A 43 2.36 -13.36 -0.07
C GLN A 43 1.72 -12.97 1.27
N GLU A 44 1.85 -13.81 2.29
CA GLU A 44 1.40 -13.51 3.66
C GLU A 44 2.11 -12.26 4.19
N GLU A 45 3.44 -12.18 4.08
CA GLU A 45 4.24 -11.02 4.49
C GLU A 45 3.77 -9.72 3.82
N ARG A 46 3.42 -9.76 2.52
CA ARG A 46 2.88 -8.58 1.82
C ARG A 46 1.49 -8.17 2.31
N ILE A 47 0.63 -9.14 2.64
CA ILE A 47 -0.70 -8.86 3.19
C ILE A 47 -0.55 -8.20 4.56
N ASP A 48 0.36 -8.70 5.40
CA ASP A 48 0.66 -8.09 6.70
C ASP A 48 1.20 -6.66 6.54
N GLU A 49 2.15 -6.45 5.61
CA GLU A 49 2.67 -5.11 5.30
C GLU A 49 1.54 -4.17 4.86
N PHE A 50 0.62 -4.64 4.01
CA PHE A 50 -0.52 -3.86 3.57
C PHE A 50 -1.38 -3.38 4.74
N PHE A 51 -1.71 -4.26 5.69
CA PHE A 51 -2.50 -3.88 6.87
C PHE A 51 -1.77 -2.86 7.75
N ILE A 52 -0.48 -3.07 7.99
CA ILE A 52 0.35 -2.16 8.77
C ILE A 52 0.38 -0.77 8.13
N GLU A 53 0.61 -0.68 6.83
CA GLU A 53 0.67 0.60 6.12
C GLU A 53 -0.72 1.26 6.01
N ALA A 54 -1.79 0.46 5.84
CA ALA A 54 -3.17 0.93 5.84
C ALA A 54 -3.55 1.58 7.17
N ASP A 55 -3.26 0.93 8.30
CA ASP A 55 -3.52 1.51 9.62
C ASP A 55 -2.69 2.79 9.83
N LYS A 56 -1.38 2.78 9.54
CA LYS A 56 -0.54 3.98 9.65
C LYS A 56 -1.08 5.15 8.82
N ALA A 57 -1.52 4.91 7.59
CA ALA A 57 -2.11 5.94 6.75
C ALA A 57 -3.44 6.44 7.32
N HIS A 58 -4.28 5.53 7.83
CA HIS A 58 -5.56 5.88 8.45
C HIS A 58 -5.36 6.72 9.72
N GLN A 59 -4.46 6.33 10.62
CA GLN A 59 -4.11 7.10 11.81
C GLN A 59 -3.55 8.48 11.44
N LYS A 60 -2.74 8.56 10.38
CA LYS A 60 -2.23 9.84 9.87
C LYS A 60 -3.37 10.72 9.35
N TRP A 61 -4.32 10.17 8.61
CA TRP A 61 -5.51 10.88 8.16
C TRP A 61 -6.35 11.39 9.34
N ILE A 62 -6.66 10.55 10.33
CA ILE A 62 -7.42 10.94 11.53
C ILE A 62 -6.79 12.16 12.22
N LYS A 63 -5.46 12.13 12.43
CA LYS A 63 -4.71 13.23 13.06
C LYS A 63 -4.67 14.52 12.23
N ASN A 64 -5.02 14.43 10.95
CA ASN A 64 -4.94 15.53 9.99
C ASN A 64 -6.27 15.69 9.25
N LYS A 65 -7.39 15.39 9.91
CA LYS A 65 -8.72 15.71 9.38
C LYS A 65 -8.77 17.19 9.01
N SER A 66 -9.49 17.50 7.93
CA SER A 66 -9.57 18.86 7.36
C SER A 66 -8.27 19.40 6.74
N SER A 67 -7.24 18.57 6.55
CA SER A 67 -6.00 18.99 5.87
C SER A 67 -6.08 19.04 4.34
N ILE A 68 -7.21 18.64 3.74
CA ILE A 68 -7.45 18.75 2.30
C ILE A 68 -7.19 20.18 1.84
N ASN A 69 -6.36 20.35 0.81
CA ASN A 69 -5.93 21.66 0.34
C ASN A 69 -5.85 21.72 -1.20
N THR A 70 -5.34 22.84 -1.72
CA THR A 70 -5.20 23.13 -3.15
C THR A 70 -4.29 22.17 -3.93
N TYR A 71 -3.62 21.23 -3.28
CA TYR A 71 -2.93 20.14 -3.97
C TYR A 71 -3.84 19.43 -4.97
N TRP A 72 -5.12 19.22 -4.63
CA TRP A 72 -6.08 18.59 -5.55
C TRP A 72 -6.38 19.41 -6.81
N THR A 73 -6.16 20.72 -6.79
CA THR A 73 -6.42 21.58 -7.95
C THR A 73 -5.22 21.61 -8.89
N GLY A 74 -4.09 20.96 -8.55
CA GLY A 74 -2.86 21.02 -9.33
C GLY A 74 -2.17 22.40 -9.31
N LEU A 75 -2.61 23.30 -8.43
CA LEU A 75 -2.11 24.69 -8.31
C LEU A 75 -1.06 24.84 -7.20
N SER A 76 -0.49 23.73 -6.72
CA SER A 76 0.42 23.66 -5.58
C SER A 76 1.89 23.62 -5.96
#